data_AF-A0A972R2U4-F1
#
_entry.id   AF-A0A972R2U4-F1
#
_cell.length_a   1.000
_cell.length_b   1.000
_cell.length_c   1.000
_cell.angle_alpha   90.00
_cell.angle_beta   90.00
_cell.angle_gamma   90.00
#
_symmetry.space_group_name_H-M   'P 1'
#
loop_
_entity.id
_entity.type
_entity.pdbx_description
1 polymer ?
#
loop_
_entity_poly.entity_id
_entity_poly.type
_entity_poly.pdbx_seq_one_letter_code
_entity_poly.pdbx_strand_id
1 'polypeptide(L)'
;MTEEQAAQKIQQLEKRVQELKRQASSLDAQITDKNNTLKQKRSDYDKCVDELYALVGATRADVDAYEARLKRLENKIADLLRLSPTDLLARKSEVDDAEREYNELAANKISLLPAFYDRVQKVGENIKALRETLSRAEKTYIVGTWARDRDCLWNIAKKPDIYGDAFKWPKIWQKNRDQIRNPDLIYEGQVLRIPAPGPMTYEEESAARKYYRQKRERAAMEQTGETKSTGENINK
;
A
#
# COMPACT_ATOMS: atom_id res chain seq x y z
N MET A 1 36.86 -65.57 41.45
CA MET A 1 36.84 -64.26 42.13
C MET A 1 36.98 -64.55 43.60
N THR A 2 38.08 -64.15 44.23
CA THR A 2 38.26 -64.35 45.69
C THR A 2 37.39 -63.34 46.45
N GLU A 3 36.97 -63.64 47.69
CA GLU A 3 36.20 -62.70 48.53
C GLU A 3 36.87 -61.32 48.63
N GLU A 4 38.20 -61.32 48.67
CA GLU A 4 39.02 -60.11 48.73
C GLU A 4 38.93 -59.24 47.47
N GLN A 5 38.90 -59.86 46.28
CA GLN A 5 38.66 -59.17 45.01
C GLN A 5 37.23 -58.60 44.93
N ALA A 6 36.24 -59.31 45.50
CA ALA A 6 34.86 -58.85 45.57
C ALA A 6 34.73 -57.63 46.50
N ALA A 7 35.35 -57.68 47.68
CA ALA A 7 35.36 -56.59 48.65
C ALA A 7 36.03 -55.31 48.11
N GLN A 8 37.18 -55.45 47.43
CA GLN A 8 37.85 -54.31 46.78
C GLN A 8 36.98 -53.66 45.69
N LYS A 9 36.26 -54.48 44.90
CA LYS A 9 35.37 -53.98 43.86
C LYS A 9 34.15 -53.25 44.43
N ILE A 10 33.57 -53.77 45.51
CA ILE A 10 32.49 -53.10 46.25
C ILE A 10 32.97 -51.73 46.75
N GLN A 11 34.13 -51.68 47.40
CA GLN A 11 34.69 -50.42 47.92
C GLN A 11 34.96 -49.39 46.80
N GLN A 12 35.44 -49.86 45.64
CA GLN A 12 35.65 -48.99 44.47
C GLN A 12 34.33 -48.42 43.93
N LEU A 13 33.29 -49.26 43.82
CA LEU A 13 31.96 -48.85 43.38
C LEU A 13 31.32 -47.88 44.38
N GLU A 14 31.45 -48.11 45.68
CA GLU A 14 30.97 -47.19 46.72
C GLU A 14 31.61 -45.81 46.62
N LYS A 15 32.93 -45.74 46.45
CA LYS A 15 33.64 -44.47 46.21
C LYS A 15 33.13 -43.78 44.95
N ARG A 16 32.90 -44.53 43.87
CA ARG A 16 32.37 -43.96 42.62
C ARG A 16 30.94 -43.43 42.78
N VAL A 17 30.09 -44.13 43.52
CA VAL A 17 28.72 -43.68 43.83
C VAL A 17 28.75 -42.40 44.68
N GLN A 18 29.61 -42.33 45.69
CA GLN A 18 29.75 -41.12 46.51
C GLN A 18 30.23 -39.93 45.68
N GLU A 19 31.22 -40.14 44.80
CA GLU A 19 31.72 -39.10 43.90
C GLU A 19 30.63 -38.63 42.92
N LEU A 20 29.91 -39.55 42.27
CA LEU A 20 28.81 -39.20 41.37
C LEU A 20 27.68 -38.44 42.09
N LYS A 21 27.37 -38.80 43.34
CA LYS A 21 26.40 -38.05 44.17
C LYS A 21 26.86 -36.62 44.45
N ARG A 22 28.15 -36.41 44.74
CA ARG A 22 28.72 -35.06 44.90
C ARG A 22 28.67 -34.26 43.61
N GLN A 23 29.01 -34.88 42.48
CA GLN A 23 28.95 -34.26 41.16
C GLN A 23 27.51 -33.86 40.79
N ALA A 24 26.53 -34.75 40.99
CA ALA A 24 25.13 -34.45 40.77
C ALA A 24 24.67 -33.25 41.62
N SER A 25 24.98 -33.25 42.91
CA SER A 25 24.64 -32.14 43.82
C SER A 25 25.29 -30.81 43.40
N SER A 26 26.53 -30.85 42.91
CA SER A 26 27.23 -29.68 42.37
C SER A 26 26.57 -29.16 41.09
N LEU A 27 26.18 -30.04 40.18
CA LEU A 27 25.47 -29.67 38.95
C LEU A 27 24.10 -29.07 39.26
N ASP A 28 23.35 -29.63 40.22
CA ASP A 28 22.06 -29.09 40.65
C ASP A 28 22.19 -27.68 41.23
N ALA A 29 23.24 -27.45 42.04
CA ALA A 29 23.55 -26.11 42.55
C ALA A 29 23.88 -25.13 41.42
N GLN A 30 24.68 -25.55 40.43
CA GLN A 30 25.01 -24.72 39.26
C GLN A 30 23.79 -24.42 38.38
N ILE A 31 22.89 -25.39 38.18
CA ILE A 31 21.63 -25.18 37.43
C ILE A 31 20.78 -24.15 38.16
N THR A 32 20.66 -24.27 39.48
CA THR A 32 19.90 -23.33 40.32
C THR A 32 20.47 -21.91 40.22
N ASP A 33 21.79 -21.77 40.35
CA ASP A 33 22.49 -20.48 40.22
C ASP A 33 22.32 -19.85 38.83
N LYS A 34 22.48 -20.66 37.76
CA LYS A 34 22.26 -20.20 36.38
C LYS A 34 20.82 -19.77 36.14
N ASN A 35 19.84 -20.49 36.67
CA ASN A 35 18.43 -20.12 36.54
C ASN A 35 18.12 -18.81 37.26
N ASN A 36 18.69 -18.60 38.46
CA ASN A 36 18.56 -17.34 39.18
C ASN A 36 19.22 -16.18 38.42
N THR A 37 20.43 -16.39 37.90
CA THR A 37 21.13 -15.41 37.06
C THR A 37 20.34 -15.06 35.80
N LEU A 38 19.77 -16.05 35.13
CA LEU A 38 18.96 -15.84 33.92
C LEU A 38 17.70 -15.03 34.25
N LYS A 39 17.02 -15.36 35.36
CA LYS A 39 15.85 -14.62 35.83
C LYS A 39 16.19 -13.16 36.12
N GLN A 40 17.34 -12.91 36.76
CA GLN A 40 17.80 -11.55 37.05
C GLN A 40 18.11 -10.78 35.77
N LYS A 41 18.90 -11.35 34.86
CA LYS A 41 19.21 -10.72 33.57
C LYS A 41 17.97 -10.40 32.75
N ARG A 42 16.96 -11.27 32.79
CA ARG A 42 15.67 -11.03 32.12
C ARG A 42 14.94 -9.84 32.74
N SER A 43 14.89 -9.77 34.07
CA SER A 43 14.31 -8.63 34.80
C SER A 43 15.03 -7.31 34.48
N ASP A 44 16.37 -7.33 34.43
CA ASP A 44 17.16 -6.13 34.12
C ASP A 44 16.98 -5.70 32.66
N TYR A 45 16.88 -6.66 31.73
CA TYR A 45 16.53 -6.39 30.34
C TYR A 45 15.13 -5.76 30.22
N ASP A 46 14.14 -6.31 30.91
CA ASP A 46 12.77 -5.79 30.92
C ASP A 46 12.74 -4.33 31.41
N LYS A 47 13.48 -3.99 32.47
CA LYS A 47 13.60 -2.60 32.96
C LYS A 47 14.26 -1.67 31.94
N CYS A 48 15.35 -2.11 31.31
CA CYS A 48 16.03 -1.33 30.28
C CYS A 48 15.10 -1.01 29.10
N VAL A 49 14.27 -1.99 28.70
CA VAL A 49 13.24 -1.80 27.67
C VAL A 49 12.18 -0.79 28.13
N ASP A 50 11.71 -0.87 29.38
CA ASP A 50 10.75 0.09 29.92
C ASP A 50 11.31 1.51 29.97
N GLU A 51 12.57 1.67 30.38
CA GLU A 51 13.26 2.96 30.38
C GLU A 51 13.40 3.51 28.95
N LEU A 52 13.74 2.67 27.98
CA LEU A 52 13.81 3.05 26.57
C LEU A 52 12.45 3.54 26.04
N TYR A 53 11.36 2.85 26.37
CA TYR A 53 10.02 3.27 25.98
C TYR A 53 9.60 4.56 26.68
N ALA A 54 9.99 4.74 27.94
CA ALA A 54 9.77 5.99 28.67
C ALA A 54 10.48 7.19 28.02
N LEU A 55 11.67 7.01 27.40
CA LEU A 55 12.37 8.08 26.67
C LEU A 55 11.56 8.64 25.50
N VAL A 56 10.77 7.79 24.83
CA VAL A 56 9.86 8.23 23.76
C VAL A 56 8.47 8.59 24.27
N GLY A 57 8.24 8.52 25.60
CA GLY A 57 6.97 8.81 26.24
C GLY A 57 5.89 7.77 25.97
N ALA A 58 6.28 6.50 25.76
CA ALA A 58 5.36 5.41 25.44
C ALA A 58 5.38 4.33 26.53
N THR A 59 4.24 3.65 26.70
CA THR A 59 4.14 2.42 27.50
C THR A 59 4.37 1.18 26.63
N ARG A 60 4.59 0.01 27.25
CA ARG A 60 4.61 -1.27 26.51
C ARG A 60 3.36 -1.46 25.65
N ALA A 61 2.19 -1.14 26.20
CA ALA A 61 0.92 -1.26 25.47
C ALA A 61 0.86 -0.34 24.24
N ASP A 62 1.39 0.88 24.33
CA ASP A 62 1.47 1.80 23.20
C ASP A 62 2.41 1.28 22.11
N VAL A 63 3.54 0.71 22.52
CA VAL A 63 4.52 0.10 21.61
C VAL A 63 3.94 -1.15 20.92
N ASP A 64 3.24 -2.01 21.65
CA ASP A 64 2.57 -3.19 21.10
C ASP A 64 1.46 -2.79 20.11
N ALA A 65 0.68 -1.76 20.45
CA ALA A 65 -0.34 -1.20 19.56
C ALA A 65 0.28 -0.58 18.30
N TYR A 66 1.40 0.13 18.44
CA TYR A 66 2.16 0.69 17.33
C TYR A 66 2.71 -0.41 16.42
N GLU A 67 3.32 -1.46 16.98
CA GLU A 67 3.82 -2.60 16.21
C GLU A 67 2.69 -3.29 15.44
N ALA A 68 1.53 -3.50 16.08
CA ALA A 68 0.38 -4.09 15.42
C ALA A 68 -0.13 -3.24 14.24
N ARG A 69 -0.14 -1.90 14.37
CA ARG A 69 -0.46 -0.97 13.27
C ARG A 69 0.56 -1.06 12.15
N LEU A 70 1.84 -0.95 12.48
CA LEU A 70 2.94 -1.02 11.51
C LEU A 70 2.89 -2.33 10.71
N LYS A 71 2.67 -3.47 11.38
CA LYS A 71 2.56 -4.77 10.72
C LYS A 71 1.38 -4.86 9.76
N ARG A 72 0.23 -4.29 10.11
CA ARG A 72 -0.93 -4.22 9.20
C ARG A 72 -0.61 -3.37 7.97
N LEU A 73 0.04 -2.23 8.18
CA LEU A 73 0.46 -1.34 7.10
C LEU A 73 1.49 -2.01 6.17
N GLU A 74 2.50 -2.67 6.74
CA GLU A 74 3.50 -3.46 6.00
C GLU A 74 2.83 -4.51 5.09
N ASN A 75 1.87 -5.27 5.63
CA ASN A 75 1.13 -6.26 4.85
C ASN A 75 0.31 -5.62 3.73
N LYS A 76 -0.43 -4.54 4.03
CA LYS A 76 -1.21 -3.81 3.03
C LYS A 76 -0.34 -3.30 1.89
N ILE A 77 0.83 -2.73 2.21
CA ILE A 77 1.78 -2.24 1.21
C ILE A 77 2.38 -3.39 0.41
N ALA A 78 2.73 -4.51 1.05
CA ALA A 78 3.22 -5.69 0.34
C ALA A 78 2.20 -6.23 -0.67
N ASP A 79 0.91 -6.19 -0.34
CA ASP A 79 -0.16 -6.57 -1.26
C ASP A 79 -0.33 -5.58 -2.42
N LEU A 80 -0.28 -4.27 -2.13
CA LEU A 80 -0.34 -3.22 -3.15
C LEU A 80 0.84 -3.27 -4.11
N LEU A 81 2.05 -3.58 -3.63
CA LEU A 81 3.26 -3.70 -4.45
C LEU A 81 3.21 -4.86 -5.45
N ARG A 82 2.37 -5.86 -5.19
CA ARG A 82 2.18 -7.01 -6.11
C ARG A 82 1.19 -6.73 -7.22
N LEU A 83 0.44 -5.64 -7.14
CA LEU A 83 -0.58 -5.30 -8.13
C LEU A 83 0.05 -4.83 -9.43
N SER A 84 -0.63 -5.10 -10.54
CA SER A 84 -0.30 -4.48 -11.82
C SER A 84 -0.54 -2.97 -11.73
N PRO A 85 0.13 -2.14 -12.55
CA PRO A 85 -0.10 -0.69 -12.54
C PRO A 85 -1.56 -0.28 -12.76
N THR A 86 -2.32 -1.06 -13.54
CA THR A 86 -3.74 -0.84 -13.81
C THR A 86 -4.61 -1.15 -12.59
N ASP A 87 -4.35 -2.26 -11.90
CA ASP A 87 -5.09 -2.64 -10.69
C ASP A 87 -4.75 -1.72 -9.52
N LEU A 88 -3.49 -1.30 -9.43
CA LEU A 88 -3.03 -0.33 -8.44
C LEU A 88 -3.74 1.02 -8.62
N LEU A 89 -3.95 1.46 -9.87
CA LEU A 89 -4.72 2.67 -10.16
C LEU A 89 -6.18 2.56 -9.72
N ALA A 90 -6.80 1.38 -9.89
CA ALA A 90 -8.15 1.13 -9.40
C ALA A 90 -8.24 1.19 -7.87
N ARG A 91 -7.16 0.82 -7.17
CA ARG A 91 -7.01 0.87 -5.71
C ARG A 91 -6.24 2.09 -5.20
N LYS A 92 -6.22 3.18 -5.97
CA LYS A 92 -5.49 4.42 -5.60
C LYS A 92 -5.85 4.92 -4.20
N SER A 93 -7.12 4.85 -3.81
CA SER A 93 -7.57 5.25 -2.46
C SER A 93 -6.90 4.44 -1.36
N GLU A 94 -6.65 3.14 -1.58
CA GLU A 94 -5.96 2.30 -0.59
C GLU A 94 -4.51 2.74 -0.38
N VAL A 95 -3.84 3.20 -1.45
CA VAL A 95 -2.50 3.81 -1.39
C VAL A 95 -2.54 5.14 -0.66
N ASP A 96 -3.55 5.98 -0.93
CA ASP A 96 -3.75 7.25 -0.23
C ASP A 96 -3.96 7.03 1.27
N ASP A 97 -4.75 6.03 1.65
CA ASP A 97 -5.00 5.65 3.04
C ASP A 97 -3.72 5.13 3.72
N ALA A 98 -2.97 4.28 3.02
CA ALA A 98 -1.71 3.73 3.53
C ALA A 98 -0.67 4.83 3.76
N GLU A 99 -0.58 5.82 2.88
CA GLU A 99 0.31 6.96 3.06
C GLU A 99 -0.11 7.84 4.26
N ARG A 100 -1.41 8.06 4.47
CA ARG A 100 -1.88 8.78 5.66
C ARG A 100 -1.52 8.04 6.95
N GLU A 101 -1.78 6.73 7.00
CA GLU A 101 -1.41 5.91 8.16
C GLU A 101 0.11 5.89 8.38
N TYR A 102 0.91 5.80 7.32
CA TYR A 102 2.36 5.91 7.41
C TYR A 102 2.79 7.25 8.01
N ASN A 103 2.24 8.36 7.54
CA ASN A 103 2.60 9.69 8.04
C ASN A 103 2.26 9.85 9.52
N GLU A 104 1.13 9.31 9.97
CA GLU A 104 0.78 9.26 11.39
C GLU A 104 1.78 8.43 12.22
N LEU A 105 2.16 7.26 11.71
CA LEU A 105 3.13 6.38 12.39
C LEU A 105 4.53 7.01 12.42
N ALA A 106 4.99 7.57 11.31
CA ALA A 106 6.28 8.25 11.20
C ALA A 106 6.37 9.52 12.05
N ALA A 107 5.25 10.22 12.25
CA ALA A 107 5.19 11.37 13.16
C ALA A 107 5.25 10.97 14.64
N ASN A 108 4.91 9.72 14.97
CA ASN A 108 4.99 9.22 16.34
C ASN A 108 6.45 8.96 16.73
N LYS A 109 6.84 9.39 17.94
CA LYS A 109 8.20 9.20 18.49
C LYS A 109 8.60 7.74 18.61
N ILE A 110 7.64 6.81 18.74
CA ILE A 110 7.88 5.36 18.77
C ILE A 110 8.59 4.90 17.48
N SER A 111 8.40 5.59 16.35
CA SER A 111 9.10 5.29 15.10
C SER A 111 10.63 5.40 15.18
N LEU A 112 11.17 6.15 16.15
CA LEU A 112 12.60 6.32 16.36
C LEU A 112 13.24 5.17 17.13
N LEU A 113 12.44 4.27 17.71
CA LEU A 113 12.99 3.11 18.43
C LEU A 113 13.71 2.18 17.45
N PRO A 114 14.86 1.58 17.84
CA PRO A 114 15.65 0.72 16.96
C PRO A 114 14.86 -0.44 16.34
N ALA A 115 13.85 -0.97 17.06
CA ALA A 115 13.01 -2.05 16.57
C ALA A 115 12.11 -1.66 15.38
N PHE A 116 11.84 -0.37 15.19
CA PHE A 116 10.91 0.14 14.18
C PHE A 116 11.53 1.05 13.15
N TYR A 117 12.64 1.73 13.48
CA TYR A 117 13.25 2.75 12.62
C TYR A 117 13.44 2.27 11.18
N ASP A 118 14.18 1.19 10.97
CA ASP A 118 14.46 0.66 9.62
C ASP A 118 13.19 0.20 8.89
N ARG A 119 12.25 -0.37 9.64
CA ARG A 119 10.96 -0.85 9.10
C ARG A 119 10.12 0.32 8.59
N VAL A 120 10.02 1.39 9.38
CA VAL A 120 9.29 2.61 9.02
C VAL A 120 9.92 3.26 7.78
N GLN A 121 11.25 3.37 7.72
CA GLN A 121 11.92 3.90 6.53
C GLN A 121 11.60 3.08 5.27
N LYS A 122 11.71 1.75 5.36
CA LYS A 122 11.37 0.84 4.26
C LYS A 122 9.91 0.97 3.81
N VAL A 123 8.99 1.15 4.76
CA VAL A 123 7.57 1.43 4.45
C VAL A 123 7.44 2.73 3.65
N GLY A 124 8.14 3.80 4.04
CA GLY A 124 8.16 5.07 3.30
C GLY A 124 8.70 4.94 1.88
N GLU A 125 9.80 4.19 1.70
CA GLU A 125 10.37 3.89 0.37
C GLU A 125 9.36 3.14 -0.52
N ASN A 126 8.68 2.14 0.04
CA ASN A 126 7.67 1.37 -0.68
C ASN A 126 6.47 2.25 -1.09
N ILE A 127 6.01 3.13 -0.21
CA ILE A 127 4.92 4.08 -0.54
C ILE A 127 5.35 5.00 -1.68
N LYS A 128 6.59 5.51 -1.65
CA LYS A 128 7.14 6.32 -2.74
C LYS A 128 7.15 5.53 -4.06
N ALA A 129 7.57 4.26 -4.04
CA ALA A 129 7.56 3.41 -5.24
C ALA A 129 6.13 3.17 -5.78
N LEU A 130 5.15 2.98 -4.89
CA LEU A 130 3.74 2.88 -5.27
C LEU A 130 3.24 4.20 -5.90
N ARG A 131 3.59 5.35 -5.32
CA ARG A 131 3.25 6.69 -5.84
C ARG A 131 3.84 6.93 -7.22
N GLU A 132 5.10 6.57 -7.44
CA GLU A 132 5.73 6.67 -8.75
C GLU A 132 5.05 5.77 -9.78
N THR A 133 4.66 4.56 -9.38
CA THR A 133 3.94 3.63 -10.26
C THR A 133 2.55 4.15 -10.61
N LEU A 134 1.83 4.72 -9.64
CA LEU A 134 0.57 5.43 -9.87
C LEU A 134 0.75 6.62 -10.82
N SER A 135 1.77 7.45 -10.62
CA SER A 135 2.03 8.59 -11.49
C SER A 135 2.34 8.17 -12.93
N ARG A 136 3.11 7.09 -13.12
CA ARG A 136 3.35 6.51 -14.45
C ARG A 136 2.07 5.95 -15.08
N ALA A 137 1.17 5.42 -14.26
CA ALA A 137 -0.14 4.93 -14.71
C ALA A 137 -1.12 6.07 -15.04
N GLU A 138 -1.02 7.20 -14.34
CA GLU A 138 -1.77 8.44 -14.59
C GLU A 138 -1.02 9.35 -15.59
N LYS A 139 -0.93 8.93 -16.85
CA LYS A 139 -0.40 9.81 -17.91
C LYS A 139 -1.28 11.06 -18.04
N THR A 140 -0.71 12.19 -18.46
CA THR A 140 -1.47 13.39 -18.83
C THR A 140 -1.13 13.84 -20.24
N TYR A 141 -2.07 14.48 -20.92
CA TYR A 141 -1.92 15.00 -22.27
C TYR A 141 -2.38 16.45 -22.32
N ILE A 142 -1.54 17.34 -22.87
CA ILE A 142 -1.92 18.72 -23.12
C ILE A 142 -2.53 18.79 -24.52
N VAL A 143 -3.80 19.21 -24.60
CA VAL A 143 -4.52 19.34 -25.87
C VAL A 143 -3.81 20.39 -26.73
N GLY A 144 -3.38 19.95 -27.91
CA GLY A 144 -2.79 20.80 -28.92
C GLY A 144 -3.84 21.61 -29.69
N THR A 145 -3.38 22.31 -30.72
CA THR A 145 -4.28 23.15 -31.53
C THR A 145 -4.99 22.31 -32.58
N TRP A 146 -6.22 22.67 -32.96
CA TRP A 146 -6.92 21.99 -34.06
C TRP A 146 -6.14 22.10 -35.38
N ALA A 147 -5.52 23.26 -35.65
CA ALA A 147 -4.80 23.52 -36.88
C ALA A 147 -3.53 22.66 -37.04
N ARG A 148 -2.80 22.41 -35.94
CA ARG A 148 -1.53 21.67 -35.97
C ARG A 148 -1.72 20.19 -35.65
N ASP A 149 -2.43 19.91 -34.58
CA ASP A 149 -2.45 18.59 -33.94
C ASP A 149 -3.75 17.83 -34.28
N ARG A 150 -4.79 18.54 -34.74
CA ARG A 150 -6.16 18.03 -34.96
C ARG A 150 -6.66 17.25 -33.76
N ASP A 151 -6.32 17.72 -32.57
CA ASP A 151 -6.60 17.01 -31.34
C ASP A 151 -8.11 17.02 -31.06
N CYS A 152 -8.66 15.82 -31.03
CA CYS A 152 -9.96 15.49 -30.48
C CYS A 152 -9.78 14.22 -29.65
N LEU A 153 -10.70 13.89 -28.74
CA LEU A 153 -10.55 12.70 -27.88
C LEU A 153 -10.23 11.42 -28.66
N TRP A 154 -10.80 11.29 -29.87
CA TRP A 154 -10.55 10.18 -30.78
C TRP A 154 -9.12 10.15 -31.33
N ASN A 155 -8.62 11.30 -31.83
CA ASN A 155 -7.25 11.40 -32.36
C ASN A 155 -6.20 11.29 -31.24
N ILE A 156 -6.48 11.81 -30.05
CA ILE A 156 -5.60 11.67 -28.88
C ILE A 156 -5.49 10.19 -28.49
N ALA A 157 -6.61 9.48 -28.39
CA ALA A 157 -6.62 8.04 -28.09
C ALA A 157 -5.89 7.21 -29.17
N LYS A 158 -5.99 7.61 -30.45
CA LYS A 158 -5.32 6.94 -31.57
C LYS A 158 -3.79 7.02 -31.52
N LYS A 159 -3.20 8.01 -30.84
CA LYS A 159 -1.73 8.17 -30.81
C LYS A 159 -1.08 6.92 -30.21
N PRO A 160 0.02 6.39 -30.80
CA PRO A 160 0.70 5.19 -30.32
C PRO A 160 1.17 5.31 -28.86
N ASP A 161 1.61 6.49 -28.45
CA ASP A 161 2.12 6.76 -27.09
C ASP A 161 1.01 6.85 -26.02
N ILE A 162 -0.25 6.93 -26.46
CA ILE A 162 -1.45 7.00 -25.63
C ILE A 162 -2.08 5.62 -25.53
N TYR A 163 -2.85 5.20 -26.55
CA TYR A 163 -3.47 3.87 -26.60
C TYR A 163 -3.21 3.11 -27.90
N GLY A 164 -2.84 3.80 -28.98
CA GLY A 164 -2.80 3.21 -30.32
C GLY A 164 -4.18 2.77 -30.85
N ASP A 165 -5.26 3.12 -30.15
CA ASP A 165 -6.62 2.68 -30.44
C ASP A 165 -7.60 3.84 -30.21
N ALA A 166 -8.16 4.32 -31.30
CA ALA A 166 -9.05 5.45 -31.31
C ALA A 166 -10.40 5.16 -30.62
N PHE A 167 -10.82 3.89 -30.55
CA PHE A 167 -12.06 3.52 -29.87
C PHE A 167 -11.99 3.70 -28.34
N LYS A 168 -10.79 3.86 -27.77
CA LYS A 168 -10.58 4.10 -26.33
C LYS A 168 -10.73 5.56 -25.90
N TRP A 169 -11.15 6.44 -26.80
CA TRP A 169 -11.49 7.83 -26.46
C TRP A 169 -12.47 8.00 -25.27
N PRO A 170 -13.45 7.10 -25.03
CA PRO A 170 -14.35 7.23 -23.88
C PRO A 170 -13.65 7.13 -22.53
N LYS A 171 -12.49 6.44 -22.47
CA LYS A 171 -11.67 6.36 -21.24
C LYS A 171 -11.17 7.73 -20.82
N ILE A 172 -10.65 8.50 -21.79
CA ILE A 172 -10.20 9.88 -21.56
C ILE A 172 -11.40 10.74 -21.16
N TRP A 173 -12.53 10.60 -21.85
CA TRP A 173 -13.72 11.38 -21.54
C TRP A 173 -14.23 11.11 -20.12
N GLN A 174 -14.32 9.84 -19.70
CA GLN A 174 -14.84 9.46 -18.38
C GLN A 174 -13.94 9.94 -17.24
N LYS A 175 -12.62 9.83 -17.40
CA LYS A 175 -11.67 10.27 -16.38
C LYS A 175 -11.63 11.79 -16.18
N ASN A 176 -12.03 12.55 -17.20
CA ASN A 176 -12.03 14.02 -17.21
C ASN A 176 -13.45 14.61 -17.26
N ARG A 177 -14.47 13.89 -16.77
CA ARG A 177 -15.87 14.37 -16.72
C ARG A 177 -16.04 15.69 -15.97
N ASP A 178 -15.17 15.95 -15.02
CA ASP A 178 -15.06 17.20 -14.28
C ASP A 178 -14.72 18.39 -15.18
N GLN A 179 -13.97 18.16 -16.27
CA GLN A 179 -13.54 19.21 -17.21
C GLN A 179 -14.28 19.17 -18.55
N ILE A 180 -14.70 17.98 -19.01
CA ILE A 180 -15.30 17.77 -20.34
C ILE A 180 -16.76 17.37 -20.21
N ARG A 181 -17.64 18.38 -20.33
CA ARG A 181 -19.10 18.16 -20.38
C ARG A 181 -19.54 17.55 -21.72
N ASN A 182 -19.01 18.06 -22.82
CA ASN A 182 -19.29 17.56 -24.17
C ASN A 182 -18.00 16.93 -24.75
N PRO A 183 -17.99 15.63 -25.08
CA PRO A 183 -16.79 14.97 -25.60
C PRO A 183 -16.29 15.48 -26.95
N ASP A 184 -17.14 16.16 -27.73
CA ASP A 184 -16.75 16.79 -28.99
C ASP A 184 -16.04 18.15 -28.80
N LEU A 185 -16.05 18.70 -27.58
CA LEU A 185 -15.48 20.01 -27.27
C LEU A 185 -14.34 19.87 -26.26
N ILE A 186 -13.11 19.95 -26.76
CA ILE A 186 -11.89 20.11 -25.97
C ILE A 186 -11.14 21.33 -26.48
N TYR A 187 -10.42 22.03 -25.59
CA TYR A 187 -9.76 23.29 -25.93
C TYR A 187 -8.24 23.16 -25.80
N GLU A 188 -7.51 23.95 -26.60
CA GLU A 188 -6.05 24.00 -26.54
C GLU A 188 -5.54 24.37 -25.15
N GLY A 189 -4.42 23.78 -24.73
CA GLY A 189 -3.83 23.98 -23.41
C GLY A 189 -4.53 23.21 -22.28
N GLN A 190 -5.67 22.56 -22.53
CA GLN A 190 -6.35 21.74 -21.54
C GLN A 190 -5.50 20.51 -21.17
N VAL A 191 -5.31 20.26 -19.88
CA VAL A 191 -4.54 19.11 -19.38
C VAL A 191 -5.49 17.95 -19.07
N LEU A 192 -5.49 16.95 -19.94
CA LEU A 192 -6.32 15.76 -19.82
C LEU A 192 -5.58 14.64 -19.11
N ARG A 193 -6.25 13.99 -18.15
CA ARG A 193 -5.80 12.74 -17.55
C ARG A 193 -6.03 11.60 -18.52
N ILE A 194 -4.99 10.83 -18.79
CA ILE A 194 -4.97 9.67 -19.67
C ILE A 194 -4.86 8.43 -18.78
N PRO A 195 -5.96 7.70 -18.54
CA PRO A 195 -5.92 6.41 -17.87
C PRO A 195 -4.93 5.44 -18.50
N ALA A 196 -4.45 4.46 -17.75
CA ALA A 196 -3.56 3.41 -18.27
C ALA A 196 -4.19 2.66 -19.48
N PRO A 197 -3.35 2.22 -20.45
CA PRO A 197 -3.80 1.37 -21.54
C PRO A 197 -4.32 0.04 -20.99
N GLY A 198 -5.56 -0.30 -21.33
CA GLY A 198 -6.25 -1.52 -20.88
C GLY A 198 -7.62 -1.64 -21.55
N PRO A 199 -8.36 -2.74 -21.31
CA PRO A 199 -9.74 -2.88 -21.80
C PRO A 199 -10.61 -1.72 -21.29
N MET A 200 -11.69 -1.43 -22.02
CA MET A 200 -12.71 -0.51 -21.52
C MET A 200 -13.55 -1.19 -20.45
N THR A 201 -13.90 -0.45 -19.42
CA THR A 201 -14.87 -0.88 -18.41
C THR A 201 -16.28 -0.80 -18.98
N TYR A 202 -17.22 -1.56 -18.39
CA TYR A 202 -18.64 -1.50 -18.78
C TYR A 202 -19.20 -0.07 -18.76
N GLU A 203 -18.78 0.74 -17.78
CA GLU A 203 -19.20 2.14 -17.64
C GLU A 203 -18.68 3.03 -18.77
N GLU A 204 -17.42 2.85 -19.19
CA GLU A 204 -16.82 3.58 -20.31
C GLU A 204 -17.54 3.25 -21.63
N GLU A 205 -17.79 1.96 -21.89
CA GLU A 205 -18.50 1.53 -23.09
C GLU A 205 -19.96 2.00 -23.10
N SER A 206 -20.65 1.86 -21.96
CA SER A 206 -22.05 2.27 -21.82
C SER A 206 -22.22 3.76 -22.06
N ALA A 207 -21.30 4.58 -21.52
CA ALA A 207 -21.28 6.01 -21.77
C ALA A 207 -21.03 6.36 -23.24
N ALA A 208 -20.13 5.66 -23.91
CA ALA A 208 -19.90 5.83 -25.34
C ALA A 208 -21.16 5.50 -26.17
N ARG A 209 -21.80 4.35 -25.88
CA ARG A 209 -23.05 3.93 -26.52
C ARG A 209 -24.18 4.95 -26.30
N LYS A 210 -24.32 5.46 -25.08
CA LYS A 210 -25.31 6.50 -24.73
C LYS A 210 -25.03 7.79 -25.51
N TYR A 211 -23.77 8.20 -25.58
CA TYR A 211 -23.36 9.40 -26.30
C TYR A 211 -23.72 9.32 -27.80
N TYR A 212 -23.35 8.23 -28.47
CA TYR A 212 -23.67 8.06 -29.89
C TYR A 212 -25.18 7.96 -30.15
N ARG A 213 -25.94 7.35 -29.24
CA ARG A 213 -27.41 7.35 -29.31
C ARG A 213 -27.97 8.78 -29.27
N GLN A 214 -27.58 9.56 -28.26
CA GLN A 214 -28.02 10.95 -28.10
C GLN A 214 -27.59 11.81 -29.29
N LYS A 215 -26.39 11.61 -29.83
CA LYS A 215 -25.90 12.34 -31.00
C LYS A 215 -26.74 12.05 -32.25
N ARG A 216 -27.12 10.78 -32.47
CA ARG A 216 -28.01 10.38 -33.57
C ARG A 216 -29.41 10.96 -33.42
N GLU A 217 -29.96 10.95 -32.21
CA GLU A 217 -31.28 11.54 -31.90
C GLU A 217 -31.28 13.05 -32.14
N ARG A 218 -30.25 13.77 -31.68
CA ARG A 218 -30.11 15.22 -31.94
C ARG A 218 -29.97 15.53 -33.43
N ALA A 219 -29.16 14.76 -34.15
CA ALA A 219 -29.02 14.93 -35.60
C ALA A 219 -30.33 14.66 -36.34
N ALA A 220 -31.13 13.69 -35.89
CA ALA A 220 -32.45 13.43 -36.44
C ALA A 220 -33.44 14.58 -36.14
N MET A 221 -33.43 15.12 -34.91
CA MET A 221 -34.26 16.27 -34.53
C MET A 221 -33.90 17.55 -35.28
N GLU A 222 -32.61 17.79 -35.51
CA GLU A 222 -32.11 18.92 -36.31
C GLU A 222 -32.52 18.78 -37.80
N GLN A 223 -32.58 17.55 -38.32
CA GLN A 223 -33.07 17.27 -39.67
C GLN A 223 -34.61 17.37 -39.80
N THR A 224 -35.36 17.18 -38.72
CA THR A 224 -36.83 17.31 -38.70
C THR A 224 -37.35 18.71 -38.35
N GLY A 225 -36.47 19.69 -38.08
CA GLY A 225 -36.83 21.11 -38.06
C GLY A 225 -37.77 21.57 -36.93
N GLU A 226 -37.76 20.93 -35.76
CA GLU A 226 -38.51 21.42 -34.59
C GLU A 226 -37.64 22.35 -33.73
N THR A 227 -37.43 23.58 -34.20
CA THR A 227 -37.01 24.69 -33.35
C THR A 227 -38.16 25.00 -32.39
N LYS A 228 -38.00 24.65 -31.11
CA LYS A 228 -38.82 25.21 -30.02
C LYS A 228 -38.67 26.73 -30.02
N SER A 229 -39.59 27.41 -30.69
CA SER A 229 -39.89 28.83 -30.48
C SER A 229 -40.41 28.95 -29.04
N THR A 230 -39.53 29.38 -28.13
CA THR A 230 -39.95 29.85 -26.81
C THR A 230 -40.27 31.33 -27.00
N GLY A 231 -41.55 31.66 -26.97
CA GLY A 231 -42.04 33.01 -27.20
C GLY A 231 -41.47 33.99 -26.17
N GLU A 232 -40.72 34.98 -26.66
CA GLU A 232 -40.58 36.26 -25.98
C GLU A 232 -41.73 37.15 -26.45
N ASN A 233 -42.72 37.27 -25.58
CA ASN A 233 -43.86 38.14 -25.75
C ASN A 233 -43.42 39.58 -25.41
N ILE A 234 -43.15 40.39 -26.42
CA ILE A 234 -43.01 41.85 -26.29
C ILE A 234 -44.19 42.48 -27.02
N ASN A 235 -45.16 43.00 -26.27
CA ASN A 235 -45.89 44.19 -26.68
C ASN A 235 -46.56 44.89 -25.49
N LYS A 236 -46.14 46.15 -25.32
CA LYS A 236 -46.84 47.37 -24.87
C LYS A 236 -47.86 47.29 -23.74
#